data_AF-A0A2W4J367-F1
#
_entry.id   AF-A0A2W4J367-F1
#
_cell.length_a   1.000
_cell.length_b   1.000
_cell.length_c   1.000
_cell.angle_alpha   90.00
_cell.angle_beta   90.00
_cell.angle_gamma   90.00
#
_symmetry.space_group_name_H-M   'P 1'
#
loop_
_entity.id
_entity.type
_entity.pdbx_description
1 polymer ?
#
loop_
_entity_poly.entity_id
_entity_poly.type
_entity_poly.pdbx_seq_one_letter_code
_entity_poly.pdbx_strand_id
1 'polypeptide(L)'
;MSTASADLIAVALRELLAGQLDHWTRVSLRGTRRATFVYCGEDEVAIERALTVFDHYGDLLRGRHLTTILLGRDATARAARHARRSFAVYGVPGDVESVPVATKAAMAAGAPILAYVDARGAALPSEKALHAARNGRPGEMLLVWARREPAERARPALDAAGFRLVTEIELATDGQAAQIAFGTSSGKSLTAFKDAVWAAAAAAGVRLRDPQDPDAPLLDPTPQPQPAALREALLARLAAAGPATVAELRQYAATDTIYRPTDATEVLAALVEAGVVIREPAEGRLGGDVLIRPA
;
A
#
# COMPACT_ATOMS: atom_id res chain seq x y z
N MET A 1 7.03 -25.53 13.80
CA MET A 1 5.86 -24.62 13.69
C MET A 1 6.24 -23.19 13.25
N SER A 2 7.48 -22.70 13.48
CA SER A 2 7.91 -21.34 13.08
C SER A 2 7.99 -21.10 11.56
N THR A 3 8.29 -22.12 10.74
CA THR A 3 8.45 -21.97 9.28
C THR A 3 7.13 -21.81 8.53
N ALA A 4 6.07 -22.54 8.93
CA ALA A 4 4.76 -22.46 8.29
C ALA A 4 4.11 -21.08 8.49
N SER A 5 4.30 -20.47 9.66
CA SER A 5 3.75 -19.15 10.00
C SER A 5 4.42 -18.02 9.18
N ALA A 6 5.74 -18.07 9.01
CA ALA A 6 6.49 -17.14 8.15
C ALA A 6 6.11 -17.29 6.66
N ASP A 7 5.74 -18.50 6.24
CA ASP A 7 5.29 -18.77 4.87
C ASP A 7 3.94 -18.08 4.58
N LEU A 8 3.00 -18.06 5.53
CA LEU A 8 1.71 -17.37 5.34
C LEU A 8 1.87 -15.85 5.16
N ILE A 9 2.72 -15.21 5.96
CA ILE A 9 3.01 -13.77 5.78
C ILE A 9 3.67 -13.52 4.41
N ALA A 10 4.60 -14.39 3.99
CA ALA A 10 5.21 -14.27 2.66
C ALA A 10 4.17 -14.43 1.53
N VAL A 11 3.24 -15.37 1.66
CA VAL A 11 2.11 -15.53 0.73
C VAL A 11 1.26 -14.27 0.69
N ALA A 12 0.85 -13.72 1.84
CA ALA A 12 0.07 -12.48 1.91
C ALA A 12 0.80 -11.31 1.22
N LEU A 13 2.11 -11.14 1.46
CA LEU A 13 2.90 -10.07 0.83
C LEU A 13 3.00 -10.23 -0.69
N ARG A 14 3.12 -11.47 -1.20
CA ARG A 14 3.12 -11.76 -2.64
C ARG A 14 1.76 -11.44 -3.27
N GLU A 15 0.66 -11.82 -2.63
CA GLU A 15 -0.71 -11.48 -3.07
C GLU A 15 -0.92 -9.96 -3.07
N LEU A 16 -0.51 -9.29 -2.00
CA LEU A 16 -0.58 -7.84 -1.86
C LEU A 16 0.18 -7.13 -2.99
N LEU A 17 1.44 -7.50 -3.22
CA LEU A 17 2.24 -6.90 -4.27
C LEU A 17 1.60 -7.13 -5.65
N ALA A 18 1.11 -8.34 -5.92
CA ALA A 18 0.44 -8.65 -7.18
C ALA A 18 -0.84 -7.81 -7.38
N GLY A 19 -1.69 -7.70 -6.35
CA GLY A 19 -2.91 -6.89 -6.39
C GLY A 19 -2.62 -5.40 -6.57
N GLN A 20 -1.61 -4.88 -5.88
CA GLN A 20 -1.19 -3.49 -6.03
C GLN A 20 -0.62 -3.22 -7.42
N LEU A 21 0.20 -4.13 -7.96
CA LEU A 21 0.76 -4.00 -9.30
C LEU A 21 -0.30 -4.08 -10.39
N ASP A 22 -1.32 -4.92 -10.21
CA ASP A 22 -2.45 -5.01 -11.13
C ASP A 22 -3.18 -3.65 -11.25
N HIS A 23 -3.48 -3.03 -10.11
CA HIS A 23 -4.06 -1.69 -10.09
C HIS A 23 -3.10 -0.65 -10.70
N TRP A 24 -1.87 -0.59 -10.19
CA TRP A 24 -0.87 0.41 -10.58
C TRP A 24 -0.58 0.37 -12.08
N THR A 25 -0.43 -0.82 -12.66
CA THR A 25 -0.15 -1.00 -14.09
C THR A 25 -1.28 -0.45 -14.94
N ARG A 26 -2.54 -0.76 -14.58
CA ARG A 26 -3.73 -0.27 -15.29
C ARG A 26 -3.81 1.24 -15.29
N VAL A 27 -3.57 1.89 -14.15
CA VAL A 27 -3.72 3.34 -14.03
C VAL A 27 -2.52 4.09 -14.62
N SER A 28 -1.30 3.62 -14.35
CA SER A 28 -0.06 4.30 -14.73
C SER A 28 0.16 4.27 -16.24
N LEU A 29 -0.04 3.10 -16.87
CA LEU A 29 0.20 2.95 -18.30
C LEU A 29 -0.92 3.55 -19.15
N ARG A 30 -2.16 3.67 -18.66
CA ARG A 30 -3.20 4.36 -19.43
C ARG A 30 -2.91 5.85 -19.62
N GLY A 31 -2.38 6.51 -18.60
CA GLY A 31 -2.13 7.95 -18.62
C GLY A 31 -0.75 8.38 -19.11
N THR A 32 0.22 7.47 -19.17
CA THR A 32 1.63 7.83 -19.43
C THR A 32 2.34 6.84 -20.35
N ARG A 33 3.39 7.31 -21.04
CA ARG A 33 4.21 6.47 -21.93
C ARG A 33 5.30 5.70 -21.19
N ARG A 34 5.64 6.08 -19.96
CA ARG A 34 6.76 5.52 -19.19
C ARG A 34 6.30 5.25 -17.77
N ALA A 35 6.71 4.13 -17.19
CA ALA A 35 6.49 3.83 -15.79
C ALA A 35 7.68 3.01 -15.26
N THR A 36 8.01 3.16 -13.98
CA THR A 36 9.12 2.45 -13.34
C THR A 36 8.65 1.69 -12.12
N PHE A 37 8.90 0.38 -12.10
CA PHE A 37 8.74 -0.45 -10.93
C PHE A 37 10.12 -0.79 -10.35
N VAL A 38 10.31 -0.59 -9.06
CA VAL A 38 11.54 -0.96 -8.35
C VAL A 38 11.22 -2.03 -7.33
N TYR A 39 11.94 -3.14 -7.37
CA TYR A 39 11.83 -4.23 -6.41
C TYR A 39 13.13 -4.35 -5.63
N CYS A 40 13.07 -4.17 -4.31
CA CYS A 40 14.19 -4.36 -3.39
C CYS A 40 13.88 -5.50 -2.43
N GLY A 41 14.47 -6.66 -2.63
CA GLY A 41 14.24 -7.85 -1.81
C GLY A 41 14.86 -9.12 -2.41
N GLU A 42 14.77 -10.23 -1.68
CA GLU A 42 15.35 -11.52 -2.09
C GLU A 42 14.31 -12.58 -2.51
N ASP A 43 13.01 -12.32 -2.33
CA ASP A 43 11.95 -13.28 -2.67
C ASP A 43 11.76 -13.42 -4.19
N GLU A 44 12.32 -14.48 -4.77
CA GLU A 44 12.23 -14.81 -6.20
C GLU A 44 10.79 -15.11 -6.66
N VAL A 45 9.95 -15.66 -5.77
CA VAL A 45 8.54 -15.95 -6.09
C VAL A 45 7.77 -14.65 -6.23
N ALA A 46 8.04 -13.67 -5.35
CA ALA A 46 7.45 -12.34 -5.46
C ALA A 46 7.91 -11.61 -6.73
N ILE A 47 9.19 -11.73 -7.11
CA ILE A 47 9.71 -11.17 -8.37
C ILE A 47 8.96 -11.78 -9.56
N GLU A 48 8.96 -13.10 -9.70
CA GLU A 48 8.33 -13.77 -10.86
C GLU A 48 6.84 -13.45 -10.94
N ARG A 49 6.16 -13.39 -9.79
CA ARG A 49 4.75 -13.01 -9.72
C ARG A 49 4.53 -11.57 -10.17
N ALA A 50 5.34 -10.62 -9.71
CA ALA A 50 5.27 -9.23 -10.13
C ALA A 50 5.47 -9.09 -11.66
N LEU A 51 6.44 -9.83 -12.22
CA LEU A 51 6.68 -9.83 -13.66
C LEU A 51 5.51 -10.44 -14.45
N THR A 52 4.93 -11.52 -13.95
CA THR A 52 3.76 -12.17 -14.55
C THR A 52 2.54 -11.25 -14.61
N VAL A 53 2.34 -10.39 -13.58
CA VAL A 53 1.30 -9.36 -13.63
C VAL A 53 1.48 -8.46 -14.84
N PHE A 54 2.71 -8.01 -15.13
CA PHE A 54 2.97 -7.15 -16.29
C PHE A 54 2.75 -7.83 -17.63
N ASP A 55 3.03 -9.14 -17.75
CA ASP A 55 2.76 -9.87 -19.00
C ASP A 55 1.27 -9.93 -19.36
N HIS A 56 0.39 -9.95 -18.35
CA HIS A 56 -1.06 -9.83 -18.57
C HIS A 56 -1.44 -8.52 -19.28
N TYR A 57 -0.58 -7.49 -19.18
CA TYR A 57 -0.74 -6.18 -19.79
C TYR A 57 0.06 -6.00 -21.09
N GLY A 58 0.51 -7.08 -21.75
CA GLY A 58 1.34 -7.01 -22.96
C GLY A 58 0.79 -6.10 -24.07
N ASP A 59 -0.53 -6.10 -24.29
CA ASP A 59 -1.17 -5.19 -25.26
C ASP A 59 -1.11 -3.73 -24.83
N LEU A 60 -1.26 -3.46 -23.53
CA LEU A 60 -1.13 -2.13 -22.96
C LEU A 60 0.33 -1.65 -23.02
N LEU A 61 1.31 -2.55 -23.01
CA LEU A 61 2.73 -2.21 -23.10
C LEU A 61 3.16 -1.84 -24.53
N ARG A 62 2.38 -2.15 -25.57
CA ARG A 62 2.72 -1.77 -26.95
C ARG A 62 2.85 -0.25 -27.07
N GLY A 63 4.03 0.22 -27.44
CA GLY A 63 4.34 1.66 -27.57
C GLY A 63 4.51 2.39 -26.24
N ARG A 64 4.62 1.66 -25.12
CA ARG A 64 4.90 2.18 -23.78
C ARG A 64 6.16 1.54 -23.21
N HIS A 65 6.81 2.22 -22.28
CA HIS A 65 8.05 1.78 -21.66
C HIS A 65 7.81 1.52 -20.17
N LEU A 66 7.59 0.26 -19.84
CA LEU A 66 7.71 -0.20 -18.46
C LEU A 66 9.16 -0.60 -18.20
N THR A 67 9.75 -0.03 -17.16
CA THR A 67 11.08 -0.38 -16.66
C THR A 67 10.96 -1.00 -15.29
N THR A 68 11.37 -2.26 -15.16
CA THR A 68 11.47 -2.96 -13.89
C THR A 68 12.92 -3.00 -13.46
N ILE A 69 13.20 -2.58 -12.22
CA ILE A 69 14.53 -2.60 -11.63
C ILE A 69 14.52 -3.55 -10.44
N LEU A 70 15.37 -4.55 -10.48
CA LEU A 70 15.65 -5.44 -9.35
C LEU A 70 16.88 -4.90 -8.62
N LEU A 71 16.78 -4.70 -7.31
CA LEU A 71 17.88 -4.33 -6.41
C LEU A 71 18.28 -5.54 -5.57
N GLY A 72 19.59 -5.74 -5.42
CA GLY A 72 20.14 -6.84 -4.63
C GLY A 72 21.52 -7.27 -5.14
N ARG A 73 22.26 -8.02 -4.32
CA ARG A 73 23.62 -8.51 -4.65
C ARG A 73 23.67 -9.25 -6.00
N ASP A 74 22.72 -10.14 -6.25
CA ASP A 74 22.66 -10.95 -7.46
C ASP A 74 21.70 -10.39 -8.53
N ALA A 75 21.25 -9.14 -8.37
CA ALA A 75 20.18 -8.58 -9.18
C ALA A 75 20.45 -8.65 -10.69
N THR A 76 21.71 -8.45 -11.12
CA THR A 76 22.09 -8.55 -12.54
C THR A 76 21.86 -9.95 -13.11
N ALA A 77 22.25 -10.99 -12.36
CA ALA A 77 22.03 -12.38 -12.77
C ALA A 77 20.53 -12.72 -12.78
N ARG A 78 19.76 -12.22 -11.79
CA ARG A 78 18.30 -12.40 -11.76
C ARG A 78 17.63 -11.74 -12.96
N ALA A 79 17.96 -10.48 -13.26
CA ALA A 79 17.39 -9.74 -14.38
C ALA A 79 17.68 -10.40 -15.73
N ALA A 80 18.86 -10.97 -15.92
CA ALA A 80 19.24 -11.69 -17.15
C ALA A 80 18.29 -12.86 -17.47
N ARG A 81 17.71 -13.52 -16.45
CA ARG A 81 16.72 -14.61 -16.64
C ARG A 81 15.41 -14.11 -17.26
N HIS A 82 15.13 -12.82 -17.19
CA HIS A 82 13.90 -12.20 -17.67
C HIS A 82 14.11 -11.34 -18.92
N ALA A 83 15.27 -11.44 -19.57
CA ALA A 83 15.62 -10.63 -20.74
C ALA A 83 14.69 -10.81 -21.96
N ARG A 84 13.86 -11.86 -21.99
CA ARG A 84 12.92 -12.17 -23.08
C ARG A 84 11.51 -11.58 -22.89
N ARG A 85 11.25 -10.87 -21.78
CA ARG A 85 9.95 -10.24 -21.53
C ARG A 85 9.71 -9.09 -22.52
N SER A 86 8.44 -8.70 -22.67
CA SER A 86 8.03 -7.60 -23.56
C SER A 86 8.38 -6.19 -23.03
N PHE A 87 8.93 -6.11 -21.82
CA PHE A 87 9.31 -4.89 -21.12
C PHE A 87 10.73 -5.02 -20.53
N ALA A 88 11.34 -3.89 -20.18
CA ALA A 88 12.73 -3.88 -19.75
C ALA A 88 12.87 -4.33 -18.28
N VAL A 89 13.77 -5.28 -18.02
CA VAL A 89 14.14 -5.72 -16.66
C VAL A 89 15.64 -5.49 -16.48
N TYR A 90 16.00 -4.66 -15.50
CA TYR A 90 17.38 -4.36 -15.16
C TYR A 90 17.70 -4.83 -13.75
N GLY A 91 18.92 -5.34 -13.56
CA GLY A 91 19.46 -5.63 -12.25
C GLY A 91 20.47 -4.57 -11.87
N VAL A 92 20.33 -3.99 -10.68
CA VAL A 92 21.28 -3.03 -10.13
C VAL A 92 21.83 -3.60 -8.82
N PRO A 93 23.14 -3.89 -8.75
CA PRO A 93 23.77 -4.32 -7.51
C PRO A 93 23.60 -3.25 -6.42
N GLY A 94 23.25 -3.69 -5.21
CA GLY A 94 23.09 -2.81 -4.06
C GLY A 94 21.91 -3.22 -3.19
N ASP A 95 21.47 -2.30 -2.36
CA ASP A 95 20.34 -2.42 -1.44
C ASP A 95 19.35 -1.26 -1.68
N VAL A 96 18.49 -1.00 -0.69
CA VAL A 96 17.50 0.08 -0.75
C VAL A 96 18.12 1.46 -0.95
N GLU A 97 19.37 1.69 -0.51
CA GLU A 97 20.07 2.96 -0.70
C GLU A 97 20.47 3.19 -2.15
N SER A 98 20.34 2.18 -3.00
CA SER A 98 20.54 2.27 -4.45
C SER A 98 19.30 2.76 -5.21
N VAL A 99 18.13 2.89 -4.55
CA VAL A 99 16.89 3.41 -5.17
C VAL A 99 17.08 4.76 -5.88
N PRO A 100 17.78 5.77 -5.30
CA PRO A 100 18.02 7.04 -6.00
C PRO A 100 18.84 6.89 -7.29
N VAL A 101 19.86 6.03 -7.27
CA VAL A 101 20.71 5.77 -8.45
C VAL A 101 19.91 5.03 -9.52
N ALA A 102 19.19 3.98 -9.12
CA ALA A 102 18.36 3.16 -10.00
C ALA A 102 17.26 3.97 -10.69
N THR A 103 16.49 4.75 -9.92
CA THR A 103 15.40 5.58 -10.47
C THR A 103 15.92 6.70 -11.36
N LYS A 104 17.08 7.30 -11.03
CA LYS A 104 17.76 8.28 -11.89
C LYS A 104 18.22 7.65 -13.20
N ALA A 105 18.86 6.49 -13.15
CA ALA A 105 19.34 5.78 -14.35
C ALA A 105 18.19 5.38 -15.29
N ALA A 106 17.04 5.00 -14.73
CA ALA A 106 15.83 4.70 -15.50
C ALA A 106 15.07 5.96 -16.00
N MET A 107 15.57 7.16 -15.73
CA MET A 107 14.90 8.43 -16.04
C MET A 107 13.44 8.47 -15.52
N ALA A 108 13.24 7.91 -14.33
CA ALA A 108 11.91 7.67 -13.75
C ALA A 108 11.23 8.96 -13.26
N ALA A 109 12.00 10.03 -13.02
CA ALA A 109 11.48 11.30 -12.53
C ALA A 109 10.38 11.85 -13.44
N GLY A 110 9.28 12.30 -12.82
CA GLY A 110 8.12 12.85 -13.54
C GLY A 110 7.23 11.83 -14.24
N ALA A 111 7.53 10.53 -14.15
CA ALA A 111 6.68 9.42 -14.57
C ALA A 111 6.23 8.60 -13.35
N PRO A 112 5.20 7.74 -13.46
CA PRO A 112 4.80 6.87 -12.37
C PRO A 112 5.95 6.01 -11.85
N ILE A 113 6.16 6.02 -10.53
CA ILE A 113 7.12 5.17 -9.82
C ILE A 113 6.37 4.40 -8.75
N LEU A 114 6.57 3.08 -8.71
CA LEU A 114 6.22 2.26 -7.56
C LEU A 114 7.48 1.52 -7.10
N ALA A 115 7.90 1.77 -5.86
CA ALA A 115 8.97 1.04 -5.22
C ALA A 115 8.41 0.06 -4.18
N TYR A 116 8.75 -1.22 -4.29
CA TYR A 116 8.52 -2.24 -3.28
C TYR A 116 9.83 -2.52 -2.54
N VAL A 117 9.82 -2.40 -1.22
CA VAL A 117 10.99 -2.65 -0.37
C VAL A 117 10.64 -3.67 0.70
N ASP A 118 11.25 -4.84 0.61
CA ASP A 118 11.22 -5.85 1.66
C ASP A 118 12.44 -5.70 2.57
N ALA A 119 12.27 -4.96 3.65
CA ALA A 119 13.27 -4.71 4.69
C ALA A 119 13.12 -5.64 5.90
N ARG A 120 12.43 -6.79 5.79
CA ARG A 120 12.27 -7.73 6.93
C ARG A 120 13.60 -8.21 7.51
N GLY A 121 14.63 -8.33 6.67
CA GLY A 121 16.00 -8.67 7.06
C GLY A 121 17.00 -7.52 7.05
N ALA A 122 16.55 -6.26 6.87
CA ALA A 122 17.42 -5.10 6.66
C ALA A 122 16.95 -3.89 7.48
N ALA A 123 17.67 -2.77 7.37
CA ALA A 123 17.23 -1.49 7.91
C ALA A 123 16.17 -0.85 7.01
N LEU A 124 15.36 0.05 7.58
CA LEU A 124 14.44 0.87 6.81
C LEU A 124 15.19 1.81 5.84
N PRO A 125 14.54 2.20 4.72
CA PRO A 125 15.13 3.12 3.75
C PRO A 125 15.50 4.47 4.36
N SER A 126 16.63 5.05 3.94
CA SER A 126 16.95 6.44 4.25
C SER A 126 15.98 7.44 3.61
N GLU A 127 15.97 8.67 4.12
CA GLU A 127 15.20 9.78 3.54
C GLU A 127 15.47 9.97 2.04
N LYS A 128 16.72 9.78 1.60
CA LYS A 128 17.09 9.90 0.18
C LYS A 128 16.41 8.84 -0.67
N ALA A 129 16.36 7.59 -0.19
CA ALA A 129 15.68 6.50 -0.87
C ALA A 129 14.16 6.74 -0.94
N LEU A 130 13.55 7.19 0.15
CA LEU A 130 12.13 7.57 0.19
C LEU A 130 11.82 8.71 -0.80
N HIS A 131 12.63 9.76 -0.80
CA HIS A 131 12.44 10.92 -1.68
C HIS A 131 12.58 10.55 -3.17
N ALA A 132 13.48 9.62 -3.51
CA ALA A 132 13.65 9.15 -4.88
C ALA A 132 12.38 8.46 -5.42
N ALA A 133 11.73 7.61 -4.63
CA ALA A 133 10.45 7.00 -5.02
C ALA A 133 9.33 8.05 -5.13
N ARG A 134 9.28 8.99 -4.18
CA ARG A 134 8.29 10.08 -4.15
C ARG A 134 8.36 11.00 -5.38
N ASN A 135 9.51 11.11 -6.05
CA ASN A 135 9.71 11.98 -7.23
C ASN A 135 9.02 11.49 -8.52
N GLY A 136 8.30 10.36 -8.46
CA GLY A 136 7.39 9.93 -9.50
C GLY A 136 6.12 10.81 -9.61
N ARG A 137 5.31 10.55 -10.64
CA ARG A 137 3.99 11.17 -10.86
C ARG A 137 2.95 10.13 -11.32
N PRO A 138 2.24 9.45 -10.38
CA PRO A 138 2.47 9.48 -8.94
C PRO A 138 3.76 8.73 -8.53
N GLY A 139 4.37 9.14 -7.42
CA GLY A 139 5.42 8.38 -6.74
C GLY A 139 4.83 7.60 -5.57
N GLU A 140 5.16 6.32 -5.48
CA GLU A 140 4.57 5.37 -4.53
C GLU A 140 5.64 4.47 -3.92
N MET A 141 5.47 4.15 -2.62
CA MET A 141 6.35 3.28 -1.86
C MET A 141 5.51 2.27 -1.08
N LEU A 142 5.78 0.98 -1.29
CA LEU A 142 5.28 -0.13 -0.46
C LEU A 142 6.46 -0.71 0.31
N LEU A 143 6.49 -0.46 1.62
CA LEU A 143 7.55 -0.85 2.53
C LEU A 143 7.07 -1.99 3.44
N VAL A 144 7.92 -2.98 3.65
CA VAL A 144 7.67 -4.12 4.54
C VAL A 144 8.85 -4.28 5.49
N TRP A 145 8.62 -4.47 6.79
CA TRP A 145 9.68 -4.76 7.76
C TRP A 145 9.21 -5.73 8.83
N ALA A 146 10.15 -6.37 9.51
CA ALA A 146 9.82 -7.27 10.62
C ALA A 146 9.39 -6.42 11.82
N ARG A 147 8.36 -6.86 12.56
CA ARG A 147 8.02 -6.23 13.82
C ARG A 147 9.18 -6.40 14.81
N ARG A 148 9.58 -5.30 15.46
CA ARG A 148 10.60 -5.26 16.51
C ARG A 148 10.02 -4.51 17.71
N GLU A 149 10.61 -4.72 18.89
CA GLU A 149 10.29 -3.96 20.09
C GLU A 149 11.50 -3.10 20.47
N PRO A 150 11.35 -1.76 20.61
CA PRO A 150 10.12 -0.99 20.41
C PRO A 150 9.68 -0.96 18.94
N ALA A 151 8.36 -0.82 18.71
CA ALA A 151 7.78 -0.77 17.37
C ALA A 151 8.33 0.42 16.57
N GLU A 152 9.01 0.12 15.47
CA GLU A 152 9.48 1.12 14.50
C GLU A 152 8.30 1.56 13.61
N ARG A 153 8.15 2.89 13.43
CA ARG A 153 7.10 3.49 12.59
C ARG A 153 7.72 4.14 11.35
N ALA A 154 7.21 3.81 10.18
CA ALA A 154 7.64 4.37 8.90
C ALA A 154 6.92 5.69 8.58
N ARG A 155 5.74 5.93 9.14
CA ARG A 155 4.90 7.09 8.83
C ARG A 155 5.61 8.43 8.97
N PRO A 156 6.31 8.75 10.08
CA PRO A 156 7.01 10.04 10.17
C PRO A 156 8.06 10.24 9.08
N ALA A 157 8.76 9.17 8.67
CA ALA A 157 9.77 9.23 7.62
C ALA A 157 9.14 9.38 6.22
N LEU A 158 8.03 8.69 5.96
CA LEU A 158 7.26 8.83 4.71
C LEU A 158 6.64 10.23 4.59
N ASP A 159 6.10 10.77 5.68
CA ASP A 159 5.55 12.12 5.72
C ASP A 159 6.65 13.16 5.48
N ALA A 160 7.82 13.02 6.13
CA ALA A 160 8.98 13.88 5.92
C ALA A 160 9.51 13.82 4.47
N ALA A 161 9.44 12.65 3.83
CA ALA A 161 9.79 12.49 2.42
C ALA A 161 8.75 13.11 1.45
N GLY A 162 7.60 13.56 1.95
CA GLY A 162 6.58 14.28 1.21
C GLY A 162 5.51 13.40 0.56
N PHE A 163 5.32 12.17 1.06
CA PHE A 163 4.10 11.39 0.77
C PHE A 163 2.93 12.03 1.52
N ARG A 164 1.80 12.25 0.84
CA ARG A 164 0.63 12.95 1.42
C ARG A 164 -0.38 12.00 2.06
N LEU A 165 -0.38 10.77 1.59
CA LEU A 165 -1.28 9.72 2.01
C LEU A 165 -0.42 8.55 2.45
N VAL A 166 -0.41 8.30 3.75
CA VAL A 166 0.35 7.22 4.37
C VAL A 166 -0.58 6.36 5.21
N THR A 167 -0.43 5.06 5.11
CA THR A 167 -1.10 4.08 5.98
C THR A 167 -0.05 3.07 6.46
N GLU A 168 -0.25 2.56 7.67
CA GLU A 168 0.53 1.46 8.22
C GLU A 168 -0.44 0.36 8.66
N ILE A 169 -0.06 -0.90 8.47
CA ILE A 169 -0.86 -2.06 8.86
C ILE A 169 0.11 -3.14 9.37
N GLU A 170 -0.26 -3.85 10.41
CA GLU A 170 0.44 -5.06 10.82
C GLU A 170 -0.23 -6.29 10.22
N LEU A 171 0.56 -7.16 9.59
CA LEU A 171 0.20 -8.51 9.21
C LEU A 171 0.71 -9.47 10.28
N ALA A 172 -0.17 -10.26 10.90
CA ALA A 172 0.22 -11.15 11.98
C ALA A 172 -0.39 -12.55 11.89
N THR A 173 0.41 -13.50 12.32
CA THR A 173 0.07 -14.92 12.51
C THR A 173 0.38 -15.32 13.94
N ASP A 174 0.14 -16.58 14.32
CA ASP A 174 0.56 -17.07 15.63
C ASP A 174 2.09 -17.08 15.72
N GLY A 175 2.64 -16.09 16.42
CA GLY A 175 4.06 -15.97 16.76
C GLY A 175 4.94 -15.20 15.75
N GLN A 176 4.39 -14.63 14.68
CA GLN A 176 5.13 -13.78 13.74
C GLN A 176 4.29 -12.57 13.32
N ALA A 177 4.97 -11.45 13.05
CA ALA A 177 4.34 -10.25 12.54
C ALA A 177 5.28 -9.48 11.59
N ALA A 178 4.71 -8.91 10.54
CA ALA A 178 5.37 -7.97 9.65
C ALA A 178 4.55 -6.67 9.62
N GLN A 179 5.27 -5.56 9.60
CA GLN A 179 4.68 -4.25 9.40
C GLN A 179 4.73 -3.90 7.91
N ILE A 180 3.67 -3.30 7.42
CA ILE A 180 3.61 -2.75 6.07
C ILE A 180 3.25 -1.27 6.12
N ALA A 181 3.87 -0.46 5.27
CA ALA A 181 3.51 0.92 5.05
C ALA A 181 3.36 1.20 3.56
N PHE A 182 2.35 2.00 3.22
CA PHE A 182 2.16 2.48 1.86
C PHE A 182 2.09 3.99 1.86
N GLY A 183 3.00 4.62 1.11
CA GLY A 183 3.05 6.05 0.88
C GLY A 183 2.68 6.37 -0.57
N THR A 184 1.74 7.29 -0.78
CA THR A 184 1.35 7.76 -2.13
C THR A 184 0.89 9.22 -2.09
N SER A 185 0.63 9.78 -3.28
CA SER A 185 -0.12 11.03 -3.48
C SER A 185 -1.49 10.78 -4.13
N SER A 186 -1.82 9.52 -4.44
CA SER A 186 -3.03 9.12 -5.15
C SER A 186 -4.02 8.45 -4.20
N GLY A 187 -5.15 9.11 -3.94
CA GLY A 187 -6.24 8.53 -3.13
C GLY A 187 -6.76 7.22 -3.73
N LYS A 188 -6.81 7.11 -5.06
CA LYS A 188 -7.22 5.87 -5.76
C LYS A 188 -6.24 4.72 -5.50
N SER A 189 -4.94 5.01 -5.51
CA SER A 189 -3.92 4.01 -5.22
C SER A 189 -3.94 3.58 -3.76
N LEU A 190 -4.20 4.51 -2.83
CA LEU A 190 -4.39 4.18 -1.42
C LEU A 190 -5.60 3.26 -1.24
N THR A 191 -6.74 3.55 -1.88
CA THR A 191 -7.91 2.67 -1.85
C THR A 191 -7.57 1.28 -2.37
N ALA A 192 -6.92 1.19 -3.54
CA ALA A 192 -6.52 -0.09 -4.12
C ALA A 192 -5.55 -0.87 -3.22
N PHE A 193 -4.61 -0.17 -2.56
CA PHE A 193 -3.73 -0.78 -1.58
C PHE A 193 -4.51 -1.38 -0.41
N LYS A 194 -5.46 -0.63 0.18
CA LYS A 194 -6.29 -1.14 1.29
C LYS A 194 -7.10 -2.36 0.87
N ASP A 195 -7.72 -2.31 -0.30
CA ASP A 195 -8.47 -3.45 -0.83
C ASP A 195 -7.55 -4.66 -1.06
N ALA A 196 -6.35 -4.45 -1.61
CA ALA A 196 -5.37 -5.50 -1.85
C ALA A 196 -4.85 -6.12 -0.54
N VAL A 197 -4.60 -5.33 0.50
CA VAL A 197 -4.17 -5.84 1.82
C VAL A 197 -5.25 -6.74 2.43
N TRP A 198 -6.50 -6.28 2.42
CA TRP A 198 -7.62 -7.04 2.97
C TRP A 198 -7.82 -8.35 2.21
N ALA A 199 -7.80 -8.33 0.89
CA ALA A 199 -7.94 -9.52 0.06
C ALA A 199 -6.76 -10.50 0.26
N ALA A 200 -5.52 -9.99 0.29
CA ALA A 200 -4.32 -10.79 0.45
C ALA A 200 -4.27 -11.47 1.82
N ALA A 201 -4.59 -10.74 2.89
CA ALA A 201 -4.60 -11.26 4.24
C ALA A 201 -5.69 -12.35 4.41
N ALA A 202 -6.89 -12.12 3.85
CA ALA A 202 -7.96 -13.11 3.84
C ALA A 202 -7.57 -14.39 3.08
N ALA A 203 -6.98 -14.25 1.89
CA ALA A 203 -6.55 -15.39 1.08
C ALA A 203 -5.43 -16.21 1.74
N ALA A 204 -4.53 -15.55 2.48
CA ALA A 204 -3.41 -16.19 3.16
C ALA A 204 -3.72 -16.66 4.59
N GLY A 205 -4.91 -16.37 5.13
CA GLY A 205 -5.25 -16.66 6.53
C GLY A 205 -4.40 -15.87 7.54
N VAL A 206 -4.02 -14.64 7.19
CA VAL A 206 -3.24 -13.74 8.04
C VAL A 206 -4.17 -12.68 8.65
N ARG A 207 -3.95 -12.33 9.92
CA ARG A 207 -4.75 -11.32 10.62
C ARG A 207 -4.14 -9.94 10.49
N LEU A 208 -4.98 -8.92 10.62
CA LEU A 208 -4.60 -7.51 10.55
C LEU A 208 -4.61 -6.89 11.95
N ARG A 209 -3.72 -5.94 12.20
CA ARG A 209 -3.79 -5.07 13.39
C ARG A 209 -3.35 -3.66 13.03
N ASP A 210 -3.91 -2.70 13.75
CA ASP A 210 -3.52 -1.31 13.64
C ASP A 210 -2.20 -1.07 14.38
N PRO A 211 -1.12 -0.64 13.70
CA PRO A 211 0.14 -0.36 14.37
C PRO A 211 0.08 0.84 15.33
N GLN A 212 -0.95 1.69 15.21
CA GLN A 212 -1.17 2.81 16.14
C GLN A 212 -1.77 2.35 17.48
N ASP A 213 -2.41 1.18 17.49
CA ASP A 213 -2.95 0.53 18.69
C ASP A 213 -2.42 -0.90 18.76
N PRO A 214 -1.17 -1.10 19.23
CA PRO A 214 -0.53 -2.42 19.26
C PRO A 214 -1.24 -3.42 20.18
N ASP A 215 -2.06 -2.92 21.11
CA ASP A 215 -2.88 -3.69 22.04
C ASP A 215 -4.27 -4.03 21.46
N ALA A 216 -4.63 -3.46 20.31
CA ALA A 216 -5.86 -3.80 19.62
C ALA A 216 -5.92 -5.29 19.27
N PRO A 217 -7.10 -5.92 19.36
CA PRO A 217 -7.29 -7.29 18.93
C PRO A 217 -6.89 -7.48 17.46
N LEU A 218 -6.33 -8.66 17.16
CA LEU A 218 -6.10 -9.08 15.78
C LEU A 218 -7.45 -9.26 15.07
N LEU A 219 -7.57 -8.62 13.92
CA LEU A 219 -8.76 -8.65 13.08
C LEU A 219 -8.61 -9.72 11.99
N ASP A 220 -9.61 -10.60 11.91
CA ASP A 220 -9.76 -11.52 10.78
C ASP A 220 -10.34 -10.74 9.57
N PRO A 221 -9.61 -10.64 8.45
CA PRO A 221 -10.07 -9.91 7.28
C PRO A 221 -11.21 -10.67 6.59
N THR A 222 -12.44 -10.21 6.81
CA THR A 222 -13.64 -10.70 6.13
C THR A 222 -14.08 -9.70 5.05
N PRO A 223 -14.88 -10.11 4.05
CA PRO A 223 -15.44 -9.18 3.07
C PRO A 223 -16.26 -8.05 3.70
N GLN A 224 -16.96 -8.34 4.81
CA GLN A 224 -17.72 -7.40 5.63
C GLN A 224 -17.15 -7.41 7.05
N PRO A 225 -16.26 -6.46 7.39
CA PRO A 225 -15.65 -6.42 8.71
C PRO A 225 -16.63 -5.98 9.78
N GLN A 226 -16.31 -6.32 11.03
CA GLN A 226 -17.08 -5.82 12.17
C GLN A 226 -16.94 -4.29 12.26
N PRO A 227 -18.04 -3.53 12.14
CA PRO A 227 -17.99 -2.08 12.00
C PRO A 227 -17.77 -1.33 13.32
N ALA A 228 -17.81 -2.02 14.48
CA ALA A 228 -17.85 -1.38 15.78
C ALA A 228 -16.64 -0.47 16.04
N ALA A 229 -15.42 -0.97 15.86
CA ALA A 229 -14.21 -0.17 16.09
C ALA A 229 -14.09 1.00 15.07
N LEU A 230 -14.49 0.78 13.81
CA LEU A 230 -14.52 1.86 12.82
C LEU A 230 -15.57 2.94 13.17
N ARG A 231 -16.74 2.52 13.66
CA ARG A 231 -17.79 3.43 14.12
C ARG A 231 -17.28 4.31 15.25
N GLU A 232 -16.65 3.71 16.25
CA GLU A 232 -16.05 4.44 17.39
C GLU A 232 -14.97 5.41 16.91
N ALA A 233 -14.07 4.97 16.02
CA ALA A 233 -13.02 5.81 15.46
C ALA A 233 -13.57 7.01 14.67
N LEU A 234 -14.63 6.82 13.87
CA LEU A 234 -15.25 7.91 13.10
C LEU A 234 -15.96 8.92 14.01
N LEU A 235 -16.67 8.46 15.03
CA LEU A 235 -17.31 9.34 16.01
C LEU A 235 -16.28 10.11 16.85
N ALA A 236 -15.21 9.45 17.29
CA ALA A 236 -14.10 10.10 17.98
C ALA A 236 -13.44 11.17 17.11
N ARG A 237 -13.24 10.88 15.81
CA ARG A 237 -12.70 11.84 14.84
C ARG A 237 -13.60 13.08 14.70
N LEU A 238 -14.92 12.89 14.57
CA LEU A 238 -15.88 13.99 14.49
C LEU A 238 -15.93 14.81 15.80
N ALA A 239 -15.85 14.15 16.95
CA ALA A 239 -15.81 14.82 18.25
C ALA A 239 -14.53 15.68 18.41
N ALA A 240 -13.39 15.18 17.95
CA ALA A 240 -12.10 15.88 18.06
C ALA A 240 -11.91 16.99 17.02
N ALA A 241 -12.40 16.80 15.79
CA ALA A 241 -12.12 17.68 14.66
C ALA A 241 -13.29 18.59 14.25
N GLY A 242 -14.49 18.30 14.76
CA GLY A 242 -15.73 18.94 14.31
C GLY A 242 -16.30 18.31 13.03
N PRO A 243 -17.23 19.02 12.37
CA PRO A 243 -17.82 18.58 11.11
C PRO A 243 -16.78 18.23 10.04
N ALA A 244 -17.01 17.15 9.30
CA ALA A 244 -16.12 16.68 8.25
C ALA A 244 -16.92 16.12 7.07
N THR A 245 -16.38 16.25 5.87
CA THR A 245 -16.98 15.68 4.67
C THR A 245 -16.84 14.16 4.64
N VAL A 246 -17.72 13.48 3.91
CA VAL A 246 -17.60 12.03 3.66
C VAL A 246 -16.25 11.69 3.04
N ALA A 247 -15.70 12.54 2.16
CA ALA A 247 -14.38 12.35 1.59
C ALA A 247 -13.26 12.38 2.65
N GLU A 248 -13.31 13.33 3.58
CA GLU A 248 -12.34 13.43 4.68
C GLU A 248 -12.43 12.23 5.64
N LEU A 249 -13.64 11.75 5.93
CA LEU A 249 -13.85 10.59 6.80
C LEU A 249 -13.42 9.27 6.12
N ARG A 250 -13.63 9.13 4.81
CA ARG A 250 -13.09 8.02 4.01
C ARG A 250 -11.57 8.04 3.97
N GLN A 251 -10.97 9.23 3.83
CA GLN A 251 -9.53 9.38 3.86
C GLN A 251 -8.98 9.00 5.24
N TYR A 252 -9.56 9.51 6.32
CA TYR A 252 -9.21 9.15 7.70
C TYR A 252 -9.25 7.63 7.91
N ALA A 253 -10.32 6.96 7.50
CA ALA A 253 -10.38 5.50 7.61
C ALA A 253 -9.22 4.81 6.88
N ALA A 254 -8.88 5.30 5.69
CA ALA A 254 -7.80 4.71 4.88
C ALA A 254 -6.39 5.01 5.40
N THR A 255 -6.16 6.19 6.00
CA THR A 255 -4.83 6.63 6.45
C THR A 255 -4.56 6.32 7.91
N ASP A 256 -5.55 6.44 8.78
CA ASP A 256 -5.40 6.41 10.24
C ASP A 256 -6.00 5.17 10.90
N THR A 257 -6.62 4.28 10.11
CA THR A 257 -7.14 3.02 10.62
C THR A 257 -6.78 1.88 9.67
N ILE A 258 -7.00 0.63 10.08
CA ILE A 258 -6.84 -0.55 9.20
C ILE A 258 -7.94 -0.70 8.13
N TYR A 259 -9.05 0.03 8.25
CA TYR A 259 -10.25 -0.13 7.43
C TYR A 259 -10.16 0.52 6.04
N ARG A 260 -11.04 0.10 5.12
CA ARG A 260 -11.12 0.60 3.74
C ARG A 260 -12.04 1.83 3.68
N PRO A 261 -11.87 2.71 2.67
CA PRO A 261 -12.84 3.78 2.38
C PRO A 261 -14.29 3.30 2.21
N THR A 262 -14.48 2.10 1.66
CA THR A 262 -15.81 1.50 1.46
C THR A 262 -16.46 1.18 2.81
N ASP A 263 -15.70 0.61 3.75
CA ASP A 263 -16.19 0.32 5.11
C ASP A 263 -16.68 1.60 5.79
N ALA A 264 -15.93 2.71 5.65
CA ALA A 264 -16.34 4.00 6.19
C ALA A 264 -17.66 4.50 5.57
N THR A 265 -17.89 4.25 4.28
CA THR A 265 -19.15 4.63 3.62
C THR A 265 -20.34 3.89 4.21
N GLU A 266 -20.19 2.58 4.42
CA GLU A 266 -21.23 1.73 5.00
C GLU A 266 -21.54 2.14 6.44
N VAL A 267 -20.50 2.39 7.24
CA VAL A 267 -20.66 2.86 8.63
C VAL A 267 -21.32 4.24 8.70
N LEU A 268 -20.93 5.18 7.82
CA LEU A 268 -21.55 6.51 7.78
C LEU A 268 -23.01 6.45 7.38
N ALA A 269 -23.37 5.59 6.42
CA ALA A 269 -24.76 5.38 6.05
C ALA A 269 -25.58 4.89 7.25
N ALA A 270 -25.08 3.88 7.98
CA ALA A 270 -25.73 3.36 9.18
C ALA A 270 -25.83 4.40 10.31
N LEU A 271 -24.81 5.24 10.51
CA LEU A 271 -24.81 6.31 11.51
C LEU A 271 -25.86 7.40 11.20
N VAL A 272 -26.00 7.77 9.93
CA VAL A 272 -27.03 8.72 9.47
C VAL A 272 -28.42 8.13 9.63
N GLU A 273 -28.62 6.87 9.22
CA GLU A 273 -29.91 6.17 9.36
C GLU A 273 -30.33 6.04 10.83
N ALA A 274 -29.38 5.78 11.73
CA ALA A 274 -29.60 5.71 13.16
C ALA A 274 -29.77 7.08 13.85
N GLY A 275 -29.63 8.20 13.11
CA GLY A 275 -29.72 9.55 13.67
C GLY A 275 -28.60 9.91 14.65
N VAL A 276 -27.48 9.17 14.64
CA VAL A 276 -26.32 9.43 15.52
C VAL A 276 -25.48 10.60 14.99
N VAL A 277 -25.50 10.79 13.67
CA VAL A 277 -24.89 11.94 12.99
C VAL A 277 -25.90 12.53 12.02
N ILE A 278 -25.76 13.82 11.75
CA ILE A 278 -26.57 14.54 10.76
C ILE A 278 -25.70 14.90 9.56
N ARG A 279 -26.35 15.00 8.39
CA ARG A 279 -25.69 15.28 7.11
C ARG A 279 -26.22 16.54 6.45
N GLU A 280 -25.38 17.19 5.66
CA GLU A 280 -25.76 18.30 4.78
C GLU A 280 -25.20 18.06 3.36
N PRO A 281 -26.06 18.08 2.31
CA PRO A 281 -27.53 18.17 2.35
C PRO A 281 -28.22 16.99 3.07
N ALA A 282 -29.43 17.23 3.59
CA ALA A 282 -30.20 16.23 4.34
C ALA A 282 -30.67 15.04 3.48
N GLU A 283 -30.75 15.22 2.16
CA GLU A 283 -31.23 14.25 1.19
C GLU A 283 -30.19 13.91 0.12
N GLY A 284 -30.44 12.86 -0.67
CA GLY A 284 -29.56 12.42 -1.76
C GLY A 284 -28.54 11.35 -1.36
N ARG A 285 -27.57 11.08 -2.25
CA ARG A 285 -26.50 10.11 -2.00
C ARG A 285 -25.44 10.69 -1.06
N LEU A 286 -24.76 9.84 -0.29
CA LEU A 286 -23.55 10.21 0.47
C LEU A 286 -22.34 10.39 -0.46
N GLY A 287 -22.39 11.48 -1.23
CA GLY A 287 -21.31 12.00 -2.05
C GLY A 287 -20.12 12.46 -1.21
N GLY A 288 -18.96 12.66 -1.83
CA GLY A 288 -17.73 13.01 -1.10
C GLY A 288 -17.77 14.38 -0.43
N ASP A 289 -18.56 15.31 -0.97
CA ASP A 289 -18.76 16.68 -0.51
C ASP A 289 -19.83 16.82 0.58
N VAL A 290 -20.58 15.75 0.87
CA VAL A 290 -21.58 15.74 1.94
C VAL A 290 -20.91 15.94 3.28
N LEU A 291 -21.34 16.96 4.01
CA LEU A 291 -20.84 17.30 5.34
C LEU A 291 -21.53 16.43 6.39
N ILE A 292 -20.77 15.82 7.28
CA ILE A 292 -21.23 15.04 8.43
C ILE A 292 -20.85 15.78 9.71
N ARG A 293 -21.78 15.86 10.67
CA ARG A 293 -21.51 16.42 11.99
C ARG A 293 -22.25 15.61 13.07
N PRO A 294 -21.80 15.65 14.34
CA PRO A 294 -22.55 15.08 15.44
C PRO A 294 -24.00 15.60 15.46
N ALA A 295 -24.95 14.72 15.81
CA ALA A 295 -26.36 15.08 15.99
C ALA A 295 -26.57 16.01 17.19
#